data_AF-A0A8T5BFC9-F1
#
_entry.id   AF-A0A8T5BFC9-F1
#
_cell.length_a   1.000
_cell.length_b   1.000
_cell.length_c   1.000
_cell.angle_alpha   90.00
_cell.angle_beta   90.00
_cell.angle_gamma   90.00
#
_symmetry.space_group_name_H-M   'P 1'
#
loop_
_entity.id
_entity.type
_entity.pdbx_description
1 polymer ?
#
loop_
_entity_poly.entity_id
_entity_poly.type
_entity_poly.pdbx_seq_one_letter_code
_entity_poly.pdbx_strand_id
1 'polypeptide(L)'
;MLIEMNKYFFSALTFILPAYIANASPVVFHGKKPIDFNKKFIDGKRVFGSNKTIEGFIGGFICGLLTALIESLISGKNLLFSGALIALGALLGDLFGAFIKRRMNLSPGFPLPFMDQLDFIYGALLASYPVFKLSLNALFFIFLLTPPLHLLTNSVAYLLKLKKFWW
;
A
#
# COMPACT_ATOMS: atom_id res chain seq x y z
N MET A 1 -8.44 22.65 20.64
CA MET A 1 -8.92 22.26 19.29
C MET A 1 -7.76 22.08 18.31
N LEU A 2 -6.96 23.11 18.00
CA LEU A 2 -5.83 23.01 17.05
C LEU A 2 -4.74 22.00 17.44
N ILE A 3 -4.36 21.95 18.72
CA ILE A 3 -3.33 21.01 19.23
C ILE A 3 -3.77 19.55 19.06
N GLU A 4 -5.05 19.26 19.33
CA GLU A 4 -5.63 17.94 19.17
C GLU A 4 -5.68 17.51 17.69
N MET A 5 -6.07 18.42 16.79
CA MET A 5 -6.04 18.16 15.35
C MET A 5 -4.64 17.81 14.85
N ASN A 6 -3.61 18.54 15.31
CA ASN A 6 -2.22 18.27 14.95
C ASN A 6 -1.79 16.87 15.39
N LYS A 7 -2.17 16.44 16.60
CA LYS A 7 -1.87 15.09 17.11
C LYS A 7 -2.46 13.99 16.23
N TYR A 8 -3.74 14.12 15.83
CA TYR A 8 -4.38 13.13 14.95
C TYR A 8 -3.75 13.11 13.56
N PHE A 9 -3.42 14.29 13.03
CA PHE A 9 -2.72 14.42 11.75
C PHE A 9 -1.34 13.74 11.76
N PHE A 10 -0.51 13.99 12.78
CA PHE A 10 0.80 13.34 12.89
C PHE A 10 0.66 11.82 13.07
N SER A 11 -0.31 11.36 13.86
CA SER A 11 -0.57 9.92 14.01
C SER A 11 -1.00 9.27 12.69
N ALA A 12 -1.81 9.96 11.88
CA ALA A 12 -2.20 9.50 10.55
C ALA A 12 -0.98 9.47 9.62
N LEU A 13 -0.13 10.50 9.67
CA LEU A 13 1.07 10.60 8.85
C LEU A 13 2.05 9.45 9.15
N THR A 14 2.32 9.20 10.44
CA THR A 14 3.20 8.09 10.88
C THR A 14 2.71 6.72 10.43
N PHE A 15 1.39 6.54 10.31
CA PHE A 15 0.84 5.30 9.80
C PHE A 15 0.92 5.24 8.27
N ILE A 16 0.55 6.32 7.60
CA ILE A 16 0.25 6.29 6.17
C ILE A 16 1.50 6.33 5.30
N LEU A 17 2.58 6.97 5.77
CA LEU A 17 3.83 7.10 5.01
C LEU A 17 4.45 5.74 4.68
N PRO A 18 4.76 4.84 5.64
CA PRO A 18 5.32 3.53 5.31
C PRO A 18 4.38 2.69 4.43
N ALA A 19 3.06 2.81 4.61
CA ALA A 19 2.07 2.12 3.76
C ALA A 19 2.10 2.65 2.31
N TYR A 20 2.07 3.97 2.11
CA TYR A 20 2.13 4.59 0.79
C TYR A 20 3.42 4.28 0.07
N ILE A 21 4.55 4.44 0.76
CA ILE A 21 5.85 4.16 0.15
C ILE A 21 5.95 2.68 -0.21
N ALA A 22 5.51 1.77 0.66
CA ALA A 22 5.49 0.34 0.34
C ALA A 22 4.62 0.02 -0.89
N ASN A 23 3.41 0.59 -0.97
CA ASN A 23 2.48 0.33 -2.08
C ASN A 23 2.91 0.98 -3.41
N ALA A 24 3.52 2.18 -3.36
CA ALA A 24 3.95 2.89 -4.57
C ALA A 24 5.26 2.34 -5.15
N SER A 25 6.19 1.89 -4.30
CA SER A 25 7.52 1.43 -4.70
C SER A 25 7.58 0.36 -5.80
N PRO A 26 6.70 -0.67 -5.83
CA PRO A 26 6.72 -1.68 -6.89
C PRO A 26 6.76 -1.15 -8.32
N VAL A 27 6.21 0.03 -8.58
CA VAL A 27 6.22 0.65 -9.93
C VAL A 27 7.62 1.01 -10.41
N VAL A 28 8.56 1.27 -9.48
CA VAL A 28 9.95 1.64 -9.79
C VAL A 28 10.83 0.41 -10.00
N PHE A 29 10.54 -0.69 -9.30
CA PHE A 29 11.38 -1.90 -9.32
C PHE A 29 11.22 -2.76 -10.59
N HIS A 30 10.26 -2.46 -11.48
CA HIS A 30 10.05 -3.13 -12.78
C HIS A 30 10.16 -4.67 -12.71
N GLY A 31 9.57 -5.27 -11.68
CA GLY A 31 9.71 -6.71 -11.44
C GLY A 31 9.23 -7.57 -12.62
N LYS A 32 9.90 -8.71 -12.82
CA LYS A 32 9.61 -9.62 -13.94
C LYS A 32 9.06 -10.96 -13.48
N LYS A 33 9.31 -11.35 -12.22
CA LYS A 33 8.92 -12.65 -11.68
C LYS A 33 7.58 -12.52 -10.96
N PRO A 34 6.47 -13.05 -11.52
CA PRO A 34 5.18 -12.98 -10.85
C PRO A 34 5.22 -13.76 -9.53
N ILE A 35 4.65 -13.18 -8.47
CA ILE A 35 4.66 -13.77 -7.12
C ILE A 35 3.83 -15.07 -7.06
N ASP A 36 2.85 -15.22 -7.97
CA ASP A 36 2.06 -16.45 -8.11
C ASP A 36 2.76 -17.55 -8.95
N PHE A 37 3.96 -17.31 -9.46
CA PHE A 37 4.67 -18.24 -10.37
C PHE A 37 3.82 -18.69 -11.56
N ASN A 38 2.94 -17.83 -12.06
CA ASN A 38 1.96 -18.14 -13.11
C ASN A 38 0.91 -19.20 -12.76
N LYS A 39 0.79 -19.59 -11.48
CA LYS A 39 -0.21 -20.55 -11.02
C LYS A 39 -1.64 -20.02 -11.21
N LYS A 40 -2.55 -20.95 -11.44
CA LYS A 40 -3.99 -20.72 -11.51
C LYS A 40 -4.65 -21.15 -10.21
N PHE A 41 -5.72 -20.46 -9.83
CA PHE A 41 -6.61 -20.85 -8.75
C PHE A 41 -7.63 -21.89 -9.27
N ILE A 42 -8.47 -22.43 -8.38
CA ILE A 42 -9.45 -23.48 -8.71
C ILE A 42 -10.45 -23.09 -9.80
N ASP A 43 -10.64 -21.78 -10.03
CA ASP A 43 -11.48 -21.21 -11.08
C ASP A 43 -10.77 -21.09 -12.45
N GLY A 44 -9.53 -21.57 -12.56
CA GLY A 44 -8.72 -21.51 -13.78
C GLY A 44 -8.13 -20.12 -14.09
N LYS A 45 -8.39 -19.10 -13.26
CA LYS A 45 -7.79 -17.76 -13.38
C LYS A 45 -6.48 -17.68 -12.60
N ARG A 46 -5.61 -16.72 -12.94
CA ARG A 46 -4.37 -16.46 -12.19
C ARG A 46 -4.66 -16.18 -10.71
N VAL A 47 -3.74 -16.52 -9.80
CA VAL A 47 -3.94 -16.20 -8.37
C VAL A 47 -3.90 -14.69 -8.15
N PHE A 48 -2.82 -14.01 -8.57
CA PHE A 48 -2.67 -12.56 -8.45
C PHE A 48 -2.54 -11.86 -9.80
N GLY A 49 -1.89 -12.50 -10.78
CA GLY A 49 -1.63 -11.91 -12.10
C GLY A 49 -0.19 -11.45 -12.28
N SER A 50 0.19 -11.13 -13.52
CA SER A 50 1.58 -10.83 -13.90
C SER A 50 2.13 -9.53 -13.34
N ASN A 51 1.28 -8.60 -12.93
CA ASN A 51 1.68 -7.29 -12.39
C ASN A 51 2.05 -7.32 -10.90
N LYS A 52 1.87 -8.45 -10.21
CA LYS A 52 2.29 -8.65 -8.83
C LYS A 52 3.55 -9.49 -8.81
N THR A 53 4.68 -8.86 -8.49
CA THR A 53 6.02 -9.44 -8.71
C THR A 53 6.79 -9.58 -7.42
N ILE A 54 7.73 -10.52 -7.38
CA ILE A 54 8.60 -10.75 -6.23
C ILE A 54 9.48 -9.52 -5.97
N GLU A 55 10.05 -8.94 -7.03
CA GLU A 55 10.92 -7.78 -6.91
C GLU A 55 10.14 -6.55 -6.41
N GLY A 56 8.91 -6.36 -6.90
CA GLY A 56 8.03 -5.30 -6.43
C GLY A 56 7.66 -5.48 -4.96
N PHE A 57 7.29 -6.69 -4.54
CA PHE A 57 6.93 -6.98 -3.16
C PHE A 57 8.10 -6.76 -2.19
N ILE A 58 9.28 -7.33 -2.50
CA ILE A 58 10.47 -7.18 -1.66
C ILE A 58 10.94 -5.72 -1.63
N GLY A 59 11.02 -5.07 -2.79
CA GLY A 59 11.41 -3.66 -2.90
C GLY A 59 10.45 -2.75 -2.14
N GLY A 60 9.14 -2.96 -2.26
CA GLY A 60 8.13 -2.23 -1.51
C GLY A 60 8.28 -2.42 0.00
N PHE A 61 8.51 -3.65 0.46
CA PHE A 61 8.67 -3.92 1.88
C PHE A 61 9.92 -3.23 2.45
N ILE A 62 11.05 -3.29 1.73
CA ILE A 62 12.28 -2.61 2.12
C ILE A 62 12.07 -1.09 2.15
N CYS A 63 11.44 -0.50 1.13
CA CYS A 63 11.17 0.93 1.11
C CYS A 63 10.27 1.37 2.27
N GLY A 64 9.21 0.60 2.60
CA GLY A 64 8.37 0.86 3.76
C GLY A 64 9.12 0.75 5.09
N LEU A 65 10.01 -0.24 5.24
CA LEU A 65 10.90 -0.36 6.42
C LEU A 65 11.84 0.83 6.55
N LEU A 66 12.44 1.29 5.44
CA LEU A 66 13.31 2.47 5.44
C LEU A 66 12.54 3.73 5.81
N THR A 67 11.29 3.88 5.35
CA THR A 67 10.41 4.97 5.80
C THR A 67 10.19 4.93 7.31
N ALA A 68 9.84 3.76 7.86
CA ALA A 68 9.64 3.60 9.30
C ALA A 68 10.93 3.84 10.11
N LEU A 69 12.09 3.50 9.56
CA LEU A 69 13.39 3.80 10.17
C LEU A 69 13.59 5.32 10.26
N ILE A 70 13.36 6.04 9.16
CA ILE A 70 13.48 7.50 9.11
C ILE A 70 12.51 8.15 10.11
N GLU A 71 11.27 7.70 10.15
CA GLU A 71 10.28 8.17 11.13
C GLU A 71 10.72 7.90 12.57
N SER A 72 11.35 6.75 12.82
CA SER A 72 11.87 6.39 14.14
C SER A 72 12.97 7.37 14.58
N LEU A 73 13.89 7.69 13.67
CA LEU A 73 14.99 8.62 13.94
C LEU A 73 14.49 10.05 14.18
N ILE A 74 13.51 10.52 13.40
CA ILE A 74 12.94 11.86 13.53
C ILE A 74 12.13 11.99 14.82
N SER A 75 11.33 10.99 15.16
CA SER A 75 10.42 11.05 16.31
C SER A 75 11.07 10.65 17.64
N GLY A 76 12.25 10.02 17.61
CA GLY A 76 12.90 9.44 18.78
C GLY A 76 12.18 8.20 19.35
N LYS A 77 11.21 7.63 18.62
CA LYS A 77 10.44 6.45 19.00
C LYS A 77 10.84 5.25 18.15
N ASN A 78 10.84 4.05 18.71
CA ASN A 78 11.03 2.85 17.91
C ASN A 78 9.73 2.50 17.14
N LEU A 79 9.66 2.87 15.86
CA LEU A 79 8.53 2.61 14.97
C LEU A 79 8.80 1.48 13.98
N LEU A 80 9.98 0.85 14.02
CA LEU A 80 10.38 -0.18 13.07
C LEU A 80 9.43 -1.37 13.04
N PHE A 81 9.03 -1.88 14.21
CA PHE A 81 8.14 -3.04 14.27
C PHE A 81 6.74 -2.73 13.73
N SER A 82 6.15 -1.61 14.16
CA SER A 82 4.86 -1.16 13.62
C SER A 82 4.94 -0.85 12.13
N GLY A 83 6.01 -0.18 11.69
CA GLY A 83 6.22 0.16 10.29
C GLY A 83 6.42 -1.07 9.40
N ALA A 84 7.10 -2.10 9.90
CA ALA A 84 7.20 -3.40 9.23
C ALA A 84 5.81 -4.03 9.03
N LEU A 85 4.98 -4.06 10.08
CA LEU A 85 3.62 -4.60 9.99
C LEU A 85 2.74 -3.77 9.06
N ILE A 86 2.87 -2.44 9.09
CA ILE A 86 2.15 -1.53 8.20
C ILE A 86 2.55 -1.77 6.74
N ALA A 87 3.85 -1.81 6.43
CA ALA A 87 4.35 -2.02 5.08
C ALA A 87 3.99 -3.40 4.54
N LEU A 88 4.16 -4.45 5.35
CA LEU A 88 3.78 -5.81 4.99
C LEU A 88 2.26 -5.90 4.77
N GLY A 89 1.47 -5.35 5.69
CA GLY A 89 0.03 -5.30 5.59
C GLY A 89 -0.45 -4.58 4.34
N ALA A 90 0.18 -3.45 3.98
CA ALA A 90 -0.13 -2.71 2.75
C ALA A 90 0.04 -3.59 1.50
N LEU A 91 1.19 -4.25 1.38
CA LEU A 91 1.49 -5.13 0.25
C LEU A 91 0.57 -6.36 0.20
N LEU A 92 0.24 -6.94 1.36
CA LEU A 92 -0.70 -8.06 1.44
C LEU A 92 -2.13 -7.62 1.08
N GLY A 93 -2.52 -6.41 1.48
CA GLY A 93 -3.80 -5.79 1.11
C GLY A 93 -3.92 -5.62 -0.40
N ASP A 94 -2.90 -5.07 -1.06
CA ASP A 94 -2.82 -4.94 -2.52
C ASP A 94 -2.80 -6.31 -3.25
N LEU A 95 -2.13 -7.32 -2.68
CA LEU A 95 -2.20 -8.70 -3.19
C LEU A 95 -3.61 -9.28 -3.07
N PHE A 96 -4.29 -9.05 -1.95
CA PHE A 96 -5.68 -9.45 -1.76
C PHE A 96 -6.60 -8.73 -2.75
N GLY A 97 -6.38 -7.43 -2.95
CA GLY A 97 -6.96 -6.61 -4.01
C GLY A 97 -6.89 -7.29 -5.38
N ALA A 98 -5.66 -7.64 -5.78
CA ALA A 98 -5.41 -8.34 -7.03
C ALA A 98 -6.06 -9.72 -7.09
N PHE A 99 -6.05 -10.48 -6.00
CA PHE A 99 -6.71 -11.78 -5.92
C PHE A 99 -8.20 -11.66 -6.23
N ILE A 100 -8.92 -10.75 -5.56
CA ILE A 100 -10.35 -10.52 -5.80
C ILE A 100 -10.61 -10.10 -7.26
N LYS A 101 -9.79 -9.20 -7.81
CA LYS A 101 -9.90 -8.79 -9.21
C LYS A 101 -9.76 -9.99 -10.17
N ARG A 102 -8.90 -10.98 -9.87
CA ARG A 102 -8.83 -12.22 -10.67
C ARG A 102 -10.07 -13.10 -10.53
N ARG A 103 -10.67 -13.17 -9.33
CA ARG A 103 -11.95 -13.89 -9.09
C ARG A 103 -13.12 -13.26 -9.85
N MET A 104 -13.09 -11.94 -10.03
CA MET A 104 -14.03 -11.19 -10.86
C MET A 104 -13.75 -11.27 -12.37
N ASN A 105 -12.79 -12.11 -12.80
CA ASN A 105 -12.35 -12.23 -14.19
C ASN A 105 -11.80 -10.93 -14.80
N LEU A 106 -11.33 -9.98 -13.98
CA LEU A 106 -10.69 -8.75 -14.46
C LEU A 106 -9.23 -9.03 -14.80
N SER A 107 -8.73 -8.47 -15.91
CA SER A 107 -7.34 -8.63 -16.33
C SER A 107 -6.35 -7.88 -15.41
N PRO A 108 -5.08 -8.32 -15.30
CA PRO A 108 -4.05 -7.56 -14.59
C PRO A 108 -3.98 -6.11 -15.06
N GLY A 109 -3.97 -5.16 -14.11
CA GLY A 109 -3.97 -3.73 -14.41
C GLY A 109 -5.32 -3.11 -14.76
N PHE A 110 -6.40 -3.90 -14.88
CA PHE A 110 -7.75 -3.37 -15.06
C PHE A 110 -8.14 -2.50 -13.84
N PRO A 111 -8.69 -1.28 -14.02
CA PRO A 111 -9.10 -0.43 -12.90
C PRO A 111 -10.24 -1.03 -12.09
N LEU A 112 -10.16 -0.97 -10.77
CA LEU A 112 -11.29 -1.19 -9.88
C LEU A 112 -11.33 -0.07 -8.82
N PRO A 113 -12.00 1.06 -9.14
CA PRO A 113 -12.09 2.20 -8.23
C PRO A 113 -12.65 1.82 -6.85
N PHE A 114 -12.27 2.60 -5.84
CA PHE A 114 -12.40 2.36 -4.40
C PHE A 114 -11.56 1.20 -3.87
N MET A 115 -11.51 0.07 -4.58
CA MET A 115 -10.68 -1.07 -4.17
C MET A 115 -9.20 -0.75 -4.32
N ASP A 116 -8.79 -0.30 -5.51
CA ASP A 116 -7.38 0.01 -5.81
C ASP A 116 -6.81 1.17 -4.97
N GLN A 117 -7.68 2.01 -4.40
CA GLN A 117 -7.28 3.13 -3.53
C GLN A 117 -7.18 2.73 -2.06
N LEU A 118 -7.91 1.70 -1.61
CA LEU A 118 -8.11 1.43 -0.19
C LEU A 118 -7.63 0.03 0.25
N ASP A 119 -7.41 -0.90 -0.67
CA ASP A 119 -7.00 -2.27 -0.36
C ASP A 119 -5.74 -2.35 0.51
N PHE A 120 -4.69 -1.60 0.15
CA PHE A 120 -3.46 -1.53 0.92
C PHE A 120 -3.65 -0.81 2.27
N ILE A 121 -4.56 0.18 2.35
CA ILE A 121 -4.90 0.83 3.62
C ILE A 121 -5.54 -0.18 4.58
N TYR A 122 -6.53 -0.95 4.10
CA TYR A 122 -7.18 -1.97 4.91
C TYR A 122 -6.20 -3.07 5.33
N GLY A 123 -5.32 -3.51 4.44
CA GLY A 123 -4.27 -4.47 4.76
C GLY A 123 -3.32 -3.96 5.83
N ALA A 124 -2.85 -2.72 5.72
CA ALA A 124 -2.01 -2.07 6.71
C ALA A 124 -2.70 -1.93 8.08
N LEU A 125 -3.98 -1.54 8.08
CA LEU A 125 -4.79 -1.41 9.29
C LEU A 125 -4.93 -2.76 9.99
N LEU A 126 -5.29 -3.81 9.26
CA LEU A 126 -5.48 -5.15 9.81
C LEU A 126 -4.18 -5.70 10.42
N ALA A 127 -3.07 -5.59 9.69
CA ALA A 127 -1.79 -6.16 10.12
C ALA A 127 -1.18 -5.43 11.33
N SER A 128 -1.36 -4.11 11.40
CA SER A 128 -0.78 -3.29 12.47
C SER A 128 -1.69 -3.07 13.67
N TYR A 129 -2.99 -3.39 13.57
CA TYR A 129 -3.98 -3.19 14.63
C TYR A 129 -3.54 -3.65 16.04
N PRO A 130 -2.85 -4.79 16.22
CA PRO A 130 -2.43 -5.23 17.56
C PRO A 130 -1.45 -4.27 18.25
N VAL A 131 -0.67 -3.51 17.48
CA VAL A 131 0.45 -2.70 17.99
C VAL A 131 0.30 -1.20 17.72
N PHE A 132 -0.47 -0.83 16.71
CA PHE A 132 -0.63 0.56 16.27
C PHE A 132 -2.13 0.89 16.23
N LYS A 133 -2.61 1.55 17.27
CA LYS A 133 -4.03 1.93 17.39
C LYS A 133 -4.25 3.35 16.90
N LEU A 134 -5.01 3.48 15.83
CA LEU A 134 -5.44 4.77 15.31
C LEU A 134 -6.74 5.21 15.98
N SER A 135 -6.84 6.50 16.27
CA SER A 135 -8.10 7.13 16.63
C SER A 135 -9.02 7.25 15.40
N LEU A 136 -10.33 7.39 15.63
CA LEU A 136 -11.30 7.66 14.55
C LEU A 136 -10.95 8.91 13.75
N ASN A 137 -10.43 9.96 14.40
CA ASN A 137 -10.01 11.19 13.74
C ASN A 137 -8.81 10.95 12.81
N ALA A 138 -7.84 10.13 13.23
CA ALA A 138 -6.69 9.78 12.39
C ALA A 138 -7.12 8.91 11.20
N LEU A 139 -8.05 7.96 11.40
CA LEU A 139 -8.65 7.19 10.31
C LEU A 139 -9.37 8.09 9.31
N PHE A 140 -10.14 9.07 9.78
CA PHE A 140 -10.80 10.04 8.93
C PHE A 140 -9.81 10.77 8.02
N PHE A 141 -8.68 11.26 8.56
CA PHE A 141 -7.63 11.87 7.74
C PHE A 141 -7.04 10.91 6.71
N ILE A 142 -6.78 9.66 7.08
CA ILE A 142 -6.27 8.63 6.15
C ILE A 142 -7.25 8.45 4.99
N PHE A 143 -8.53 8.15 5.26
CA PHE A 143 -9.52 7.90 4.22
C PHE A 143 -9.85 9.14 3.38
N LEU A 144 -9.75 10.34 3.96
CA LEU A 144 -9.94 11.60 3.23
C LEU A 144 -8.78 11.87 2.26
N LEU A 145 -7.53 11.63 2.69
CA LEU A 145 -6.34 11.99 1.93
C LEU A 145 -5.89 10.90 0.94
N THR A 146 -6.24 9.63 1.16
CA THR A 146 -5.80 8.54 0.27
C THR A 146 -6.29 8.65 -1.16
N PRO A 147 -7.59 8.81 -1.44
CA PRO A 147 -8.05 8.86 -2.82
C PRO A 147 -7.36 9.95 -3.68
N PRO A 148 -7.25 11.23 -3.26
CA PRO A 148 -6.59 12.24 -4.07
C PRO A 148 -5.07 11.99 -4.20
N LEU A 149 -4.40 11.55 -3.14
CA LEU A 149 -2.96 11.26 -3.19
C LEU A 149 -2.65 10.07 -4.09
N HIS A 150 -3.48 9.02 -4.06
CA HIS A 150 -3.32 7.85 -4.92
C HIS A 150 -3.49 8.20 -6.41
N LEU A 151 -4.47 9.05 -6.75
CA LEU A 151 -4.64 9.55 -8.11
C LEU A 151 -3.46 10.41 -8.56
N LEU A 152 -2.95 11.28 -7.67
CA LEU A 152 -1.80 12.11 -7.95
C LEU A 152 -0.54 11.26 -8.21
N THR A 153 -0.24 10.30 -7.35
CA THR A 153 0.95 9.45 -7.51
C THR A 153 0.87 8.58 -8.77
N ASN A 154 -0.30 8.03 -9.10
CA ASN A 154 -0.48 7.29 -10.34
C ASN A 154 -0.38 8.18 -11.58
N SER A 155 -0.86 9.42 -11.51
CA SER A 155 -0.70 10.41 -12.59
C SER A 155 0.78 10.77 -12.80
N VAL A 156 1.54 10.99 -11.72
CA VAL A 156 2.99 11.23 -11.80
C VAL A 156 3.71 10.01 -12.40
N ALA A 157 3.39 8.80 -11.93
CA ALA A 157 3.99 7.57 -12.47
C ALA A 157 3.67 7.37 -13.96
N TYR A 158 2.48 7.76 -14.41
CA TYR A 158 2.10 7.77 -15.82
C TYR A 158 2.92 8.79 -16.63
N LEU A 159 3.07 10.02 -16.14
CA LEU A 159 3.88 11.06 -16.80
C LEU A 159 5.36 10.65 -16.91
N LEU A 160 5.88 9.93 -15.91
CA LEU A 160 7.22 9.36 -15.90
C LEU A 160 7.34 8.06 -16.73
N LYS A 161 6.25 7.61 -17.38
CA LYS A 161 6.17 6.38 -18.18
C LYS A 161 6.46 5.09 -17.37
N LEU A 162 6.35 5.16 -16.05
CA LEU A 162 6.45 4.00 -15.15
C LEU A 162 5.14 3.18 -15.15
N LYS A 163 4.01 3.84 -15.40
CA LYS A 163 2.70 3.20 -15.62
C LYS A 163 2.18 3.50 -17.02
N LYS A 164 1.46 2.53 -17.59
CA LYS A 164 0.74 2.69 -18.87
C LYS A 164 -0.50 3.58 -18.74
N PHE A 165 -1.05 3.68 -17.54
CA PHE A 165 -2.30 4.37 -17.24
C PHE A 165 -2.18 5.21 -15.96
N TRP A 166 -2.93 6.30 -15.88
CA TRP A 166 -2.85 7.30 -14.80
C TRP A 166 -3.68 6.98 -13.56
N TRP A 167 -4.55 5.96 -13.63
CA TRP A 167 -5.44 5.55 -12.54
C TRP A 167 -4.80 4.53 -11.60
#